data_AF-A0A7S4MF90-F1
#
_entry.id   AF-A0A7S4MF90-F1
#
_cell.length_a   1.000
_cell.length_b   1.000
_cell.length_c   1.000
_cell.angle_alpha   90.00
_cell.angle_beta   90.00
_cell.angle_gamma   90.00
#
_symmetry.space_group_name_H-M   'P 1'
#
loop_
_entity.id
_entity.type
_entity.pdbx_description
1 polymer ?
#
loop_
_entity_poly.entity_id
_entity_poly.type
_entity_poly.pdbx_seq_one_letter_code
_entity_poly.pdbx_strand_id
1 'polypeptide(L)'
;KLPVTEKADVYSFGILLWQIYTRKKPFSHFKSIKSQQEKKDFADYIWAGNRPPISLDMPPLLANLLHRAWANDPNGRPNFGEIIQWLDQVMLYDAFSDSSAQVFWSLAASESYDGLCNIRWKQLKATLANSLGENDPNISWLKELGAILCDPSSTQSEIVKVERFSALANSFAPFNPVSPFIQRIVNLINTCWPTYEDPECEDVECPIYYPFTERDTAIALLVGRPVGTFLIRNSSSSSIYNPFTVSHVTDTQIKHTKVFFDPASQKYSMGNFTSASKLAVEFFLSTAELREFYNLKYSTHSDSVP
;
A
#
# COMPACT_ATOMS: atom_id res chain seq x y z
N LYS A 1 -31.71 7.47 33.18
CA LYS A 1 -30.85 6.93 32.09
C LYS A 1 -30.70 8.04 31.06
N LEU A 2 -29.49 8.46 30.73
CA LEU A 2 -29.31 9.29 29.54
C LEU A 2 -29.70 8.45 28.31
N PRO A 3 -30.37 9.04 27.31
CA PRO A 3 -30.72 8.30 26.10
C PRO A 3 -29.45 7.87 25.39
N VAL A 4 -29.45 6.63 24.88
CA VAL A 4 -28.45 6.18 23.92
C VAL A 4 -28.69 6.99 22.65
N THR A 5 -27.66 7.70 22.20
CA THR A 5 -27.72 8.53 20.99
C THR A 5 -26.55 8.17 20.10
N GLU A 6 -26.68 8.46 18.80
CA GLU A 6 -25.57 8.35 17.85
C GLU A 6 -24.30 9.07 18.37
N LYS A 7 -24.47 10.20 19.06
CA LYS A 7 -23.35 10.96 19.65
C LYS A 7 -22.65 10.23 20.80
N ALA A 8 -23.34 9.36 21.53
CA ALA A 8 -22.73 8.48 22.52
C ALA A 8 -21.94 7.35 21.84
N ASP A 9 -22.42 6.84 20.71
CA ASP A 9 -21.72 5.84 19.90
C ASP A 9 -20.44 6.43 19.29
N VAL A 10 -20.49 7.67 18.76
CA VAL A 10 -19.32 8.40 18.24
C VAL A 10 -18.23 8.58 19.31
N TYR A 11 -18.62 8.90 20.54
CA TYR A 11 -17.67 8.98 21.66
C TYR A 11 -16.97 7.63 21.89
N SER A 12 -17.77 6.56 21.97
CA SER A 12 -17.26 5.21 22.24
C SER A 12 -16.38 4.71 21.09
N PHE A 13 -16.72 5.05 19.85
CA PHE A 13 -15.91 4.81 18.66
C PHE A 13 -14.57 5.56 18.72
N GLY A 14 -14.56 6.83 19.14
CA GLY A 14 -13.32 7.57 19.35
C GLY A 14 -12.41 6.93 20.40
N ILE A 15 -12.96 6.43 21.51
CA ILE A 15 -12.18 5.66 22.50
C ILE A 15 -11.63 4.37 21.89
N LEU A 16 -12.43 3.65 21.10
CA LEU A 16 -12.00 2.43 20.41
C LEU A 16 -10.85 2.70 19.43
N LEU A 17 -10.94 3.75 18.61
CA LEU A 17 -9.86 4.15 17.70
C LEU A 17 -8.56 4.45 18.46
N TRP A 18 -8.66 5.17 19.58
CA TRP A 18 -7.51 5.42 20.45
C TRP A 18 -6.90 4.12 20.99
N GLN A 19 -7.73 3.16 21.38
CA GLN A 19 -7.27 1.85 21.86
C GLN A 19 -6.57 1.05 20.77
N ILE A 20 -7.12 1.03 19.55
CA ILE A 20 -6.53 0.35 18.39
C ILE A 20 -5.14 0.92 18.12
N TYR A 21 -5.05 2.26 18.04
CA TYR A 21 -3.78 2.94 17.74
C TYR A 21 -2.74 2.72 18.84
N THR A 22 -3.10 2.99 20.10
CA THR A 22 -2.14 2.95 21.21
C THR A 22 -1.87 1.55 21.75
N ARG A 23 -2.74 0.57 21.46
CA ARG A 23 -2.78 -0.77 22.05
C ARG A 23 -2.82 -0.76 23.58
N LYS A 24 -3.39 0.30 24.18
CA LYS A 24 -3.48 0.50 25.64
C LYS A 24 -4.91 0.42 26.17
N LYS A 25 -5.05 0.15 27.47
CA LYS A 25 -6.33 0.24 28.19
C LYS A 25 -6.68 1.72 28.45
N PRO A 26 -7.87 2.21 28.06
CA PRO A 26 -8.28 3.57 28.32
C PRO A 26 -8.58 3.71 29.81
N PHE A 27 -8.29 4.89 30.38
CA PHE A 27 -8.54 5.19 31.79
C PHE A 27 -7.98 4.12 32.76
N SER A 28 -6.76 3.63 32.50
CA SER A 28 -6.14 2.52 33.23
C SER A 28 -5.98 2.75 34.74
N HIS A 29 -6.06 3.99 35.20
CA HIS A 29 -6.04 4.37 36.61
C HIS A 29 -7.34 3.98 37.36
N PHE A 30 -8.46 3.78 36.65
CA PHE A 30 -9.67 3.19 37.23
C PHE A 30 -9.51 1.66 37.34
N LYS A 31 -9.35 1.17 38.57
CA LYS A 31 -9.15 -0.26 38.85
C LYS A 31 -10.41 -1.10 38.62
N SER A 32 -11.59 -0.54 38.87
CA SER A 32 -12.90 -1.20 38.74
C SER A 32 -13.99 -0.16 38.45
N ILE A 33 -15.02 -0.58 37.70
CA ILE A 33 -16.22 0.22 37.36
C ILE A 33 -17.46 -0.69 37.51
N LYS A 34 -17.56 -1.40 38.64
CA LYS A 34 -18.58 -2.45 38.86
C LYS A 34 -19.72 -1.93 39.74
N SER A 35 -19.37 -1.30 40.86
CA SER A 35 -20.33 -0.71 41.79
C SER A 35 -20.99 0.55 41.21
N GLN A 36 -22.14 0.94 41.77
CA GLN A 36 -22.83 2.16 41.34
C GLN A 36 -22.01 3.42 41.64
N GLN A 37 -21.27 3.44 42.76
CA GLN A 37 -20.40 4.55 43.11
C GLN A 37 -19.26 4.69 42.09
N GLU A 38 -18.54 3.61 41.78
CA GLU A 38 -17.46 3.65 40.78
C GLU A 38 -17.96 4.09 39.39
N LYS A 39 -19.17 3.66 38.99
CA LYS A 39 -19.80 4.10 37.74
C LYS A 39 -20.09 5.60 37.75
N LYS A 40 -20.54 6.15 38.89
CA LYS A 40 -20.77 7.57 39.06
C LYS A 40 -19.46 8.35 39.02
N ASP A 41 -18.44 7.90 39.76
CA ASP A 41 -17.11 8.53 39.78
C ASP A 41 -16.48 8.55 38.38
N PHE A 42 -16.60 7.44 37.64
CA PHE A 42 -16.15 7.36 36.26
C PHE A 42 -16.92 8.32 35.35
N ALA A 43 -18.25 8.36 35.47
CA ALA A 43 -19.06 9.30 34.70
C ALA A 43 -18.64 10.76 34.99
N ASP A 44 -18.56 11.15 36.26
CA ASP A 44 -18.18 12.50 36.69
C ASP A 44 -16.79 12.88 36.16
N TYR A 45 -15.84 11.94 36.15
CA TYR A 45 -14.51 12.11 35.56
C TYR A 45 -14.58 12.39 34.05
N ILE A 46 -15.40 11.66 33.29
CA ILE A 46 -15.60 11.90 31.85
C ILE A 46 -16.32 13.25 31.61
N TRP A 47 -17.33 13.58 32.41
CA TRP A 47 -18.07 14.84 32.32
C TRP A 47 -17.20 16.07 32.63
N ALA A 48 -16.20 15.91 33.50
CA ALA A 48 -15.18 16.93 33.76
C ALA A 48 -14.22 17.16 32.57
N GLY A 49 -14.40 16.43 31.45
CA GLY A 49 -13.60 16.61 30.24
C GLY A 49 -12.33 15.78 30.20
N ASN A 50 -12.12 14.86 31.14
CA ASN A 50 -10.95 14.01 31.12
C ASN A 50 -11.02 12.97 30.00
N ARG A 51 -9.89 12.73 29.32
CA ARG A 51 -9.79 11.88 28.15
C ARG A 51 -8.47 11.10 28.13
N PRO A 52 -8.36 10.01 27.36
CA PRO A 52 -7.08 9.32 27.18
C PRO A 52 -6.03 10.26 26.55
N PRO A 53 -4.74 10.11 26.90
CA PRO A 53 -3.68 10.96 26.36
C PRO A 53 -3.44 10.66 24.88
N ILE A 54 -3.35 11.71 24.05
CA ILE A 54 -2.95 11.58 22.65
C ILE A 54 -1.41 11.53 22.59
N SER A 55 -0.89 10.55 21.87
CA SER A 55 0.54 10.33 21.73
C SER A 55 1.13 11.27 20.66
N LEU A 56 2.38 11.70 20.82
CA LEU A 56 3.03 12.64 19.90
C LEU A 56 3.31 12.05 18.51
N ASP A 57 3.40 10.73 18.40
CA ASP A 57 3.55 9.98 17.16
C ASP A 57 2.23 9.74 16.42
N MET A 58 1.09 10.10 17.01
CA MET A 58 -0.20 9.94 16.37
C MET A 58 -0.34 10.86 15.14
N PRO A 59 -0.80 10.34 13.98
CA PRO A 59 -1.07 11.17 12.82
C PRO A 59 -1.99 12.35 13.18
N PRO A 60 -1.64 13.61 12.81
CA PRO A 60 -2.42 14.79 13.20
C PRO A 60 -3.90 14.71 12.81
N LEU A 61 -4.20 14.15 11.64
CA LEU A 61 -5.57 13.96 11.18
C LEU A 61 -6.36 13.01 12.08
N LEU A 62 -5.74 11.92 12.55
CA LEU A 62 -6.35 10.98 13.49
C LEU A 62 -6.53 11.62 14.87
N ALA A 63 -5.52 12.34 15.36
CA ALA A 63 -5.61 13.07 16.64
C ALA A 63 -6.75 14.10 16.63
N ASN A 64 -6.94 14.82 15.53
CA ASN A 64 -8.04 15.78 15.37
C ASN A 64 -9.42 15.10 15.34
N LEU A 65 -9.53 13.96 14.64
CA LEU A 65 -10.76 13.15 14.65
C LEU A 65 -11.10 12.71 16.07
N LEU A 66 -10.11 12.22 16.81
CA LEU A 66 -10.26 11.84 18.21
C LEU A 66 -10.75 13.03 19.06
N HIS A 67 -10.08 14.18 19.01
CA HIS A 67 -10.54 15.38 19.73
C HIS A 67 -12.00 15.74 19.46
N ARG A 68 -12.45 15.63 18.21
CA ARG A 68 -13.85 15.90 17.83
C ARG A 68 -14.82 14.81 18.29
N ALA A 69 -14.46 13.54 18.12
CA ALA A 69 -15.29 12.41 18.52
C ALA A 69 -15.59 12.41 20.02
N TRP A 70 -14.66 12.92 20.85
CA TRP A 70 -14.81 12.95 22.31
C TRP A 70 -15.23 14.32 22.86
N ALA A 71 -15.71 15.24 22.03
CA ALA A 71 -16.11 16.58 22.49
C ALA A 71 -17.05 16.52 23.71
N ASN A 72 -16.87 17.44 24.66
CA ASN A 72 -17.71 17.51 25.87
C ASN A 72 -19.17 17.73 25.50
N ASP A 73 -19.43 18.70 24.62
CA ASP A 73 -20.74 18.89 24.00
C ASP A 73 -20.99 17.76 22.97
N PRO A 74 -22.02 16.91 23.15
CA PRO A 74 -22.37 15.89 22.18
C PRO A 74 -22.69 16.44 20.79
N ASN A 75 -23.19 17.68 20.68
CA ASN A 75 -23.50 18.30 19.39
C ASN A 75 -22.24 18.71 18.61
N GLY A 76 -21.10 18.89 19.29
CA GLY A 76 -19.82 19.16 18.66
C GLY A 76 -19.13 17.91 18.09
N ARG A 77 -19.68 16.72 18.32
CA ARG A 77 -19.14 15.46 17.79
C ARG A 77 -19.62 15.26 16.34
N PRO A 78 -18.79 14.72 15.44
CA PRO A 78 -19.18 14.45 14.07
C PRO A 78 -20.27 13.36 14.00
N ASN A 79 -20.96 13.24 12.87
CA ASN A 79 -21.73 12.05 12.53
C ASN A 79 -20.84 11.01 11.82
N PHE A 80 -21.32 9.77 11.68
CA PHE A 80 -20.49 8.72 11.08
C PHE A 80 -20.12 8.96 9.60
N GLY A 81 -20.94 9.69 8.83
CA GLY A 81 -20.58 10.09 7.47
C GLY A 81 -19.37 11.02 7.43
N GLU A 82 -19.31 12.00 8.33
CA GLU A 82 -18.14 12.87 8.50
C GLU A 82 -16.92 12.10 8.99
N ILE A 83 -17.10 11.11 9.89
CA ILE A 83 -16.02 10.25 10.37
C ILE A 83 -15.41 9.44 9.23
N ILE A 84 -16.24 8.84 8.35
CA ILE A 84 -15.77 8.07 7.19
C ILE A 84 -14.93 8.95 6.28
N GLN A 85 -15.43 10.15 5.92
CA GLN A 85 -14.68 11.10 5.11
C GLN A 85 -13.35 11.50 5.76
N TRP A 86 -13.31 11.63 7.09
CA TRP A 86 -12.09 11.95 7.82
C TRP A 86 -11.09 10.79 7.80
N LEU A 87 -11.56 9.55 7.96
CA LEU A 87 -10.72 8.36 7.91
C LEU A 87 -10.13 8.15 6.51
N ASP A 88 -10.90 8.41 5.45
CA ASP A 88 -10.40 8.42 4.08
C ASP A 88 -9.22 9.39 3.90
N GLN A 89 -9.31 10.59 4.49
CA GLN A 89 -8.21 11.57 4.46
C GLN A 89 -6.98 11.09 5.24
N VAL A 90 -7.19 10.45 6.39
CA VAL A 90 -6.10 9.85 7.18
C VAL A 90 -5.37 8.79 6.35
N MET A 91 -6.13 7.90 5.71
CA MET A 91 -5.57 6.83 4.86
C MET A 91 -4.83 7.40 3.65
N LEU A 92 -5.42 8.38 2.97
CA LEU A 92 -4.80 9.03 1.81
C LEU A 92 -3.47 9.72 2.17
N TYR A 93 -3.41 10.39 3.33
CA TYR A 93 -2.19 11.07 3.77
C TYR A 93 -1.05 10.10 4.08
N ASP A 94 -1.36 8.93 4.63
CA ASP A 94 -0.37 7.92 4.98
C ASP A 94 0.05 7.03 3.79
N ALA A 95 -0.82 6.89 2.79
CA ALA A 95 -0.60 5.99 1.65
C ALA A 95 0.60 6.39 0.78
N PHE A 96 0.86 7.68 0.59
CA PHE A 96 1.86 8.17 -0.37
C PHE A 96 3.09 8.76 0.31
N SER A 97 4.27 8.31 -0.11
CA SER A 97 5.56 8.92 0.27
C SER A 97 5.89 10.17 -0.57
N ASP A 98 5.32 10.27 -1.78
CA ASP A 98 5.51 11.39 -2.70
C ASP A 98 4.26 12.27 -2.72
N SER A 99 4.39 13.54 -2.32
CA SER A 99 3.28 14.50 -2.28
C SER A 99 2.68 14.78 -3.66
N SER A 100 3.45 14.65 -4.74
CA SER A 100 2.94 14.82 -6.10
C SER A 100 2.00 13.66 -6.49
N ALA A 101 2.32 12.43 -6.07
CA ALA A 101 1.44 11.27 -6.25
C ALA A 101 0.16 11.41 -5.42
N GLN A 102 0.29 11.91 -4.19
CA GLN A 102 -0.85 12.18 -3.30
C GLN A 102 -1.82 13.21 -3.90
N VAL A 103 -1.29 14.34 -4.38
CA VAL A 103 -2.09 15.40 -5.01
C VAL A 103 -2.76 14.88 -6.29
N PHE A 104 -2.01 14.15 -7.12
CA PHE A 104 -2.56 13.52 -8.31
C PHE A 104 -3.74 12.60 -7.97
N TRP A 105 -3.58 11.72 -6.98
CA TRP A 105 -4.66 10.82 -6.55
C TRP A 105 -5.85 11.60 -6.00
N SER A 106 -5.62 12.61 -5.15
CA SER A 106 -6.69 13.43 -4.59
C SER A 106 -7.50 14.14 -5.66
N LEU A 107 -6.86 14.63 -6.73
CA LEU A 107 -7.53 15.23 -7.88
C LEU A 107 -8.31 14.18 -8.67
N ALA A 108 -7.71 13.02 -8.94
CA ALA A 108 -8.36 11.92 -9.63
C ALA A 108 -9.58 11.40 -8.87
N ALA A 109 -9.53 11.36 -7.54
CA ALA A 109 -10.60 10.85 -6.68
C ALA A 109 -11.67 11.89 -6.31
N SER A 110 -11.45 13.17 -6.61
CA SER A 110 -12.32 14.27 -6.14
C SER A 110 -13.78 14.15 -6.60
N GLU A 111 -14.04 13.51 -7.75
CA GLU A 111 -15.38 13.26 -8.29
C GLU A 111 -15.91 11.84 -7.99
N SER A 112 -15.20 11.05 -7.17
CA SER A 112 -15.61 9.69 -6.82
C SER A 112 -16.79 9.68 -5.83
N TYR A 113 -17.80 8.86 -6.12
CA TYR A 113 -18.94 8.65 -5.22
C TYR A 113 -18.59 7.72 -4.04
N ASP A 114 -17.55 6.89 -4.17
CA ASP A 114 -17.18 5.82 -3.22
C ASP A 114 -16.09 6.25 -2.23
N GLY A 115 -15.92 7.55 -2.02
CA GLY A 115 -14.88 8.12 -1.16
C GLY A 115 -13.52 8.23 -1.86
N LEU A 116 -12.48 8.61 -1.11
CA LEU A 116 -11.16 8.89 -1.67
C LEU A 116 -10.27 7.65 -1.79
N CYS A 117 -10.65 6.56 -1.13
CA CYS A 117 -9.87 5.33 -1.14
C CYS A 117 -10.13 4.47 -2.39
N ASN A 118 -11.17 4.77 -3.16
CA ASN A 118 -11.58 4.00 -4.33
C ASN A 118 -11.92 4.93 -5.50
N ILE A 119 -11.36 4.64 -6.68
CA ILE A 119 -11.70 5.35 -7.91
C ILE A 119 -11.94 4.35 -9.05
N ARG A 120 -12.78 4.72 -10.01
CA ARG A 120 -12.95 3.89 -11.20
C ARG A 120 -11.73 4.00 -12.11
N TRP A 121 -11.32 2.89 -12.72
CA TRP A 121 -10.23 2.81 -13.68
C TRP A 121 -10.42 3.81 -14.82
N LYS A 122 -11.64 3.94 -15.35
CA LYS A 122 -11.97 4.93 -16.38
C LYS A 122 -11.59 6.36 -15.98
N GLN A 123 -11.80 6.72 -14.71
CA GLN A 123 -11.48 8.04 -14.16
C GLN A 123 -9.97 8.21 -13.98
N LEU A 124 -9.30 7.24 -13.34
CA LEU A 124 -7.84 7.24 -13.20
C LEU A 124 -7.13 7.34 -14.56
N LYS A 125 -7.60 6.54 -15.53
CA LYS A 125 -7.11 6.50 -16.90
C LYS A 125 -7.22 7.86 -17.59
N ALA A 126 -8.36 8.55 -17.45
CA ALA A 126 -8.53 9.89 -18.00
C ALA A 126 -7.58 10.91 -17.35
N THR A 127 -7.40 10.86 -16.01
CA THR A 127 -6.47 11.76 -15.31
C THR A 127 -5.01 11.50 -15.70
N LEU A 128 -4.62 10.24 -15.88
CA LEU A 128 -3.29 9.86 -16.38
C LEU A 128 -3.06 10.39 -17.81
N ALA A 129 -4.00 10.16 -18.72
CA ALA A 129 -3.89 10.63 -20.10
C ALA A 129 -3.74 12.16 -20.18
N ASN A 130 -4.56 12.89 -19.41
CA ASN A 130 -4.46 14.35 -19.29
C ASN A 130 -3.10 14.80 -18.76
N SER A 131 -2.55 14.10 -17.77
CA SER A 131 -1.24 14.44 -17.17
C SER A 131 -0.06 14.17 -18.10
N LEU A 132 -0.23 13.27 -19.06
CA LEU A 132 0.77 12.97 -20.09
C LEU A 132 0.66 13.88 -21.33
N GLY A 133 -0.42 14.66 -21.44
CA GLY A 133 -0.74 15.40 -22.66
C GLY A 133 -1.08 14.49 -23.84
N GLU A 134 -1.45 13.24 -23.57
CA GLU A 134 -1.81 12.26 -24.59
C GLU A 134 -3.31 12.32 -24.87
N ASN A 135 -3.67 12.59 -26.12
CA ASN A 135 -5.07 12.65 -26.56
C ASN A 135 -5.66 11.27 -26.88
N ASP A 136 -4.83 10.22 -26.95
CA ASP A 136 -5.29 8.87 -27.23
C ASP A 136 -5.46 8.07 -25.92
N PRO A 137 -6.68 7.76 -25.47
CA PRO A 137 -6.90 6.93 -24.30
C PRO A 137 -6.62 5.44 -24.56
N ASN A 138 -6.27 4.99 -25.77
CA ASN A 138 -6.03 3.58 -26.10
C ASN A 138 -4.55 3.21 -26.21
N ILE A 139 -3.70 3.83 -25.39
CA ILE A 139 -2.29 3.45 -25.33
C ILE A 139 -2.17 2.03 -24.77
N SER A 140 -1.39 1.18 -25.42
CA SER A 140 -1.22 -0.24 -25.05
C SER A 140 -1.02 -0.38 -23.55
N TRP A 141 0.00 0.32 -22.99
CA TRP A 141 0.45 0.24 -21.60
C TRP A 141 -0.63 0.53 -20.54
N LEU A 142 -1.69 1.29 -20.88
CA LEU A 142 -2.81 1.54 -19.97
C LEU A 142 -3.57 0.25 -19.70
N LYS A 143 -3.65 -0.67 -20.66
CA LYS A 143 -4.33 -1.95 -20.47
C LYS A 143 -3.58 -2.81 -19.45
N GLU A 144 -2.26 -2.92 -19.57
CA GLU A 144 -1.43 -3.71 -18.64
C GLU A 144 -1.43 -3.07 -17.25
N LEU A 145 -1.33 -1.75 -17.16
CA LEU A 145 -1.43 -1.04 -15.88
C LEU A 145 -2.80 -1.23 -15.22
N GLY A 146 -3.88 -1.16 -16.01
CA GLY A 146 -5.24 -1.40 -15.55
C GLY A 146 -5.45 -2.83 -15.05
N ALA A 147 -4.90 -3.83 -15.75
CA ALA A 147 -4.97 -5.24 -15.35
C ALA A 147 -4.31 -5.48 -13.99
N ILE A 148 -3.22 -4.76 -13.69
CA ILE A 148 -2.51 -4.85 -12.41
C ILE A 148 -3.21 -4.04 -11.31
N LEU A 149 -3.74 -2.86 -11.62
CA LEU A 149 -4.33 -1.97 -10.61
C LEU A 149 -5.77 -2.34 -10.22
N CYS A 150 -6.54 -2.93 -11.12
CA CYS A 150 -7.90 -3.37 -10.82
C CYS A 150 -7.87 -4.67 -10.00
N ASP A 151 -8.75 -4.79 -9.01
CA ASP A 151 -8.80 -5.96 -8.12
C ASP A 151 -9.14 -7.24 -8.92
N PRO A 152 -8.20 -8.20 -9.10
CA PRO A 152 -8.42 -9.37 -9.95
C PRO A 152 -9.49 -10.31 -9.39
N SER A 153 -9.77 -10.23 -8.08
CA SER A 153 -10.77 -11.05 -7.41
C SER A 153 -12.21 -10.62 -7.72
N SER A 154 -12.38 -9.43 -8.31
CA SER A 154 -13.68 -8.89 -8.70
C SER A 154 -13.88 -9.03 -10.21
N THR A 155 -14.70 -9.99 -10.63
CA THR A 155 -15.01 -10.24 -12.05
C THR A 155 -15.76 -9.08 -12.75
N GLN A 156 -16.06 -7.99 -12.03
CA GLN A 156 -16.81 -6.83 -12.54
C GLN A 156 -16.30 -5.46 -12.04
N SER A 157 -15.34 -5.38 -11.10
CA SER A 157 -14.96 -4.07 -10.55
C SER A 157 -13.77 -3.48 -11.31
N GLU A 158 -14.07 -2.47 -12.12
CA GLU A 158 -13.07 -1.52 -12.64
C GLU A 158 -12.63 -0.55 -11.53
N ILE A 159 -12.48 -1.00 -10.29
CA ILE A 159 -12.14 -0.14 -9.15
C ILE A 159 -10.65 -0.28 -8.85
N VAL A 160 -9.98 0.85 -8.73
CA VAL A 160 -8.61 0.96 -8.24
C VAL A 160 -8.65 1.48 -6.81
N LYS A 161 -8.06 0.69 -5.92
CA LYS A 161 -7.88 1.04 -4.50
C LYS A 161 -6.63 1.91 -4.32
N VAL A 162 -6.70 2.87 -3.40
CA VAL A 162 -5.59 3.80 -3.11
C VAL A 162 -4.33 3.03 -2.69
N GLU A 163 -4.48 1.92 -1.97
CA GLU A 163 -3.37 1.07 -1.52
C GLU A 163 -2.62 0.44 -2.70
N ARG A 164 -3.32 0.05 -3.78
CA ARG A 164 -2.67 -0.53 -4.95
C ARG A 164 -1.88 0.51 -5.74
N PHE A 165 -2.49 1.67 -5.98
CA PHE A 165 -1.82 2.74 -6.73
C PHE A 165 -0.66 3.35 -5.94
N SER A 166 -0.87 3.61 -4.64
CA SER A 166 0.19 4.14 -3.77
C SER A 166 1.36 3.17 -3.60
N ALA A 167 1.13 1.86 -3.56
CA ALA A 167 2.21 0.88 -3.55
C ALA A 167 3.09 0.98 -4.81
N LEU A 168 2.51 1.16 -6.00
CA LEU A 168 3.30 1.42 -7.23
C LEU A 168 3.99 2.78 -7.19
N ALA A 169 3.27 3.84 -6.77
CA ALA A 169 3.83 5.19 -6.66
C ALA A 169 5.05 5.24 -5.75
N ASN A 170 4.98 4.57 -4.59
CA ASN A 170 6.07 4.52 -3.62
C ASN A 170 7.23 3.63 -4.11
N SER A 171 6.94 2.51 -4.77
CA SER A 171 7.96 1.55 -5.21
C SER A 171 8.77 2.08 -6.41
N PHE A 172 8.12 2.84 -7.29
CA PHE A 172 8.73 3.41 -8.49
C PHE A 172 8.98 4.91 -8.39
N ALA A 173 9.05 5.49 -7.18
CA ALA A 173 9.33 6.91 -6.99
C ALA A 173 10.59 7.37 -7.77
N PRO A 174 10.68 8.64 -8.21
CA PRO A 174 9.74 9.74 -7.98
C PRO A 174 8.53 9.72 -8.93
N PHE A 175 7.36 10.16 -8.49
CA PHE A 175 6.14 10.13 -9.31
C PHE A 175 6.16 11.15 -10.45
N ASN A 176 6.71 12.34 -10.21
CA ASN A 176 6.79 13.42 -11.19
C ASN A 176 8.21 13.51 -11.78
N PRO A 177 8.38 13.58 -13.12
CA PRO A 177 7.36 13.62 -14.18
C PRO A 177 6.63 12.29 -14.36
N VAL A 178 5.31 12.36 -14.64
CA VAL A 178 4.41 11.18 -14.73
C VAL A 178 4.84 10.21 -15.82
N SER A 179 5.28 10.69 -16.98
CA SER A 179 5.70 9.85 -18.11
C SER A 179 6.88 8.90 -17.75
N PRO A 180 8.03 9.39 -17.24
CA PRO A 180 9.09 8.54 -16.71
C PRO A 180 8.62 7.57 -15.62
N PHE A 181 7.72 7.98 -14.72
CA PHE A 181 7.18 7.10 -13.68
C PHE A 181 6.43 5.91 -14.27
N ILE A 182 5.51 6.18 -15.21
CA ILE A 182 4.77 5.13 -15.93
C ILE A 182 5.73 4.23 -16.70
N GLN A 183 6.73 4.80 -17.39
CA GLN A 183 7.68 4.01 -18.17
C GLN A 183 8.44 3.00 -17.30
N ARG A 184 8.87 3.38 -16.09
CA ARG A 184 9.56 2.44 -15.17
C ARG A 184 8.66 1.26 -14.79
N ILE A 185 7.39 1.53 -14.51
CA ILE A 185 6.39 0.50 -14.18
C ILE A 185 6.19 -0.44 -15.37
N VAL A 186 5.91 0.13 -16.55
CA VAL A 186 5.61 -0.62 -17.77
C VAL A 186 6.80 -1.48 -18.20
N ASN A 187 8.02 -0.96 -18.11
CA ASN A 187 9.23 -1.71 -18.40
C ASN A 187 9.33 -2.98 -17.53
N LEU A 188 9.09 -2.86 -16.22
CA LEU A 188 9.18 -4.03 -15.33
C LEU A 188 8.01 -5.00 -15.50
N ILE A 189 6.79 -4.51 -15.72
CA ILE A 189 5.61 -5.35 -15.98
C ILE A 189 5.79 -6.20 -17.24
N ASN A 190 6.32 -5.58 -18.30
CA ASN A 190 6.53 -6.25 -19.58
C ASN A 190 7.81 -7.08 -19.61
N THR A 191 8.57 -7.12 -18.52
CA THR A 191 9.73 -8.00 -18.44
C THR A 191 9.25 -9.43 -18.21
N CYS A 192 9.37 -10.25 -19.25
CA CYS A 192 9.16 -11.69 -19.18
C CYS A 192 10.51 -12.41 -19.13
N TRP A 193 10.48 -13.68 -18.69
CA TRP A 193 11.67 -14.51 -18.60
C TRP A 193 11.31 -15.99 -18.83
N PRO A 194 12.22 -16.81 -19.35
CA PRO A 194 11.98 -18.23 -19.56
C PRO A 194 11.48 -18.93 -18.30
N THR A 195 10.44 -19.76 -18.47
CA THR A 195 9.96 -20.65 -17.41
C THR A 195 10.76 -21.96 -17.39
N TYR A 196 10.57 -22.78 -16.37
CA TYR A 196 11.08 -24.15 -16.27
C TYR A 196 10.12 -25.18 -16.87
N GLU A 197 8.98 -24.75 -17.39
CA GLU A 197 7.95 -25.62 -17.95
C GLU A 197 8.23 -25.92 -19.42
N ASP A 198 8.48 -27.21 -19.68
CA ASP A 198 8.82 -27.84 -20.96
C ASP A 198 10.20 -27.48 -21.55
N PRO A 199 11.23 -28.33 -21.33
CA PRO A 199 12.54 -28.19 -21.98
C PRO A 199 12.51 -28.28 -23.51
N GLU A 200 11.45 -28.81 -24.11
CA GLU A 200 11.29 -28.89 -25.57
C GLU A 200 10.64 -27.62 -26.15
N CYS A 201 10.05 -26.77 -25.30
CA CYS A 201 9.44 -25.50 -25.68
C CYS A 201 10.30 -24.34 -25.13
N GLU A 202 11.44 -24.07 -25.78
CA GLU A 202 12.41 -23.03 -25.38
C GLU A 202 11.85 -21.59 -25.35
N ASP A 203 10.61 -21.37 -25.81
CA ASP A 203 10.05 -20.04 -26.08
C ASP A 203 8.96 -19.58 -25.08
N VAL A 204 8.66 -20.34 -24.01
CA VAL A 204 7.65 -19.90 -23.03
C VAL A 204 8.28 -18.94 -22.02
N GLU A 205 7.98 -17.64 -22.17
CA GLU A 205 8.36 -16.61 -21.19
C GLU A 205 7.16 -16.18 -20.35
N CYS A 206 7.35 -16.05 -19.03
CA CYS A 206 6.34 -15.58 -18.09
C CYS A 206 6.79 -14.27 -17.42
N PRO A 207 5.85 -13.41 -16.98
CA PRO A 207 6.18 -12.20 -16.23
C PRO A 207 7.02 -12.51 -15.00
N ILE A 208 7.99 -11.65 -14.67
CA ILE A 208 8.77 -11.80 -13.43
C ILE A 208 8.25 -10.93 -12.30
N TYR A 209 7.33 -10.01 -12.58
CA TYR A 209 6.90 -8.98 -11.63
C TYR A 209 5.44 -9.16 -11.18
N TYR A 210 5.27 -9.30 -9.88
CA TYR A 210 4.04 -9.61 -9.17
C TYR A 210 3.85 -8.60 -8.03
N PRO A 211 3.46 -7.34 -8.35
CA PRO A 211 3.51 -6.19 -7.44
C PRO A 211 2.83 -6.44 -6.09
N PHE A 212 1.69 -7.12 -6.09
CA PHE A 212 0.82 -7.28 -4.93
C PHE A 212 0.89 -8.66 -4.29
N THR A 213 1.84 -9.49 -4.72
CA THR A 213 2.06 -10.80 -4.11
C THR A 213 2.71 -10.64 -2.75
N GLU A 214 2.07 -11.17 -1.71
CA GLU A 214 2.64 -11.19 -0.35
C GLU A 214 3.66 -12.31 -0.17
N ARG A 215 4.37 -12.30 0.98
CA ARG A 215 5.43 -13.28 1.26
C ARG A 215 4.92 -14.72 1.18
N ASP A 216 3.81 -15.03 1.81
CA ASP A 216 3.31 -16.41 1.91
C ASP A 216 2.79 -16.91 0.56
N THR A 217 2.15 -16.04 -0.21
CA THR A 217 1.77 -16.32 -1.60
C THR A 217 2.99 -16.55 -2.49
N ALA A 218 4.05 -15.74 -2.34
CA ALA A 218 5.31 -15.96 -3.07
C ALA A 218 5.96 -17.30 -2.70
N ILE A 219 5.90 -17.71 -1.43
CA ILE A 219 6.36 -19.05 -1.00
C ILE A 219 5.53 -20.12 -1.71
N ALA A 220 4.21 -20.01 -1.69
CA ALA A 220 3.33 -20.99 -2.34
C ALA A 220 3.61 -21.14 -3.85
N LEU A 221 3.94 -20.04 -4.55
CA LEU A 221 4.30 -20.05 -5.97
C LEU A 221 5.66 -20.73 -6.23
N LEU A 222 6.60 -20.61 -5.29
CA LEU A 222 8.00 -21.06 -5.46
C LEU A 222 8.31 -22.44 -4.83
N VAL A 223 7.46 -22.95 -3.93
CA VAL A 223 7.67 -24.25 -3.29
C VAL A 223 7.69 -25.37 -4.34
N GLY A 224 8.69 -26.25 -4.25
CA GLY A 224 8.87 -27.38 -5.15
C GLY A 224 9.40 -27.02 -6.54
N ARG A 225 9.75 -25.75 -6.79
CA ARG A 225 10.28 -25.30 -8.08
C ARG A 225 11.80 -25.45 -8.16
N PRO A 226 12.40 -25.52 -9.37
CA PRO A 226 13.84 -25.67 -9.55
C PRO A 226 14.65 -24.55 -8.88
N VAL A 227 15.90 -24.85 -8.54
CA VAL A 227 16.85 -23.84 -8.05
C VAL A 227 17.04 -22.76 -9.10
N GLY A 228 16.95 -21.51 -8.67
CA GLY A 228 17.02 -20.33 -9.53
C GLY A 228 15.68 -19.84 -10.06
N THR A 229 14.55 -20.51 -9.78
CA THR A 229 13.22 -19.96 -10.03
C THR A 229 12.98 -18.74 -9.12
N PHE A 230 12.46 -17.65 -9.68
CA PHE A 230 12.25 -16.41 -8.94
C PHE A 230 11.02 -15.61 -9.38
N LEU A 231 10.64 -14.67 -8.52
CA LEU A 231 9.70 -13.60 -8.81
C LEU A 231 10.10 -12.33 -8.07
N ILE A 232 9.65 -11.19 -8.58
CA ILE A 232 9.86 -9.86 -8.03
C ILE A 232 8.51 -9.34 -7.55
N ARG A 233 8.48 -8.76 -6.36
CA ARG A 233 7.28 -8.17 -5.77
C ARG A 233 7.61 -6.86 -5.09
N ASN A 234 6.60 -6.03 -4.81
CA ASN A 234 6.82 -4.90 -3.95
C ASN A 234 7.20 -5.35 -2.54
N SER A 235 8.01 -4.54 -1.89
CA SER A 235 8.37 -4.72 -0.50
C SER A 235 7.15 -4.41 0.37
N SER A 236 6.92 -5.24 1.38
CA SER A 236 5.89 -4.96 2.40
C SER A 236 6.29 -3.79 3.32
N SER A 237 7.52 -3.30 3.20
CA SER A 237 8.01 -2.11 3.89
C SER A 237 7.68 -0.90 3.01
N SER A 238 6.94 0.08 3.55
CA SER A 238 6.57 1.33 2.87
C SER A 238 7.75 2.30 2.66
N SER A 239 8.98 1.81 2.72
CA SER A 239 10.18 2.64 2.61
C SER A 239 10.66 2.74 1.17
N ILE A 240 10.79 3.98 0.69
CA ILE A 240 11.43 4.30 -0.60
C ILE A 240 12.87 3.78 -0.71
N TYR A 241 13.52 3.45 0.42
CA TYR A 241 14.88 2.90 0.45
C TYR A 241 14.92 1.40 0.24
N ASN A 242 13.80 0.69 0.25
CA ASN A 242 13.75 -0.74 -0.06
C ASN A 242 12.48 -1.16 -0.82
N PRO A 243 12.26 -0.61 -2.03
CA PRO A 243 10.97 -0.68 -2.72
C PRO A 243 10.57 -2.09 -3.19
N PHE A 244 11.53 -2.98 -3.46
CA PHE A 244 11.25 -4.30 -4.01
C PHE A 244 11.83 -5.43 -3.16
N THR A 245 11.28 -6.63 -3.35
CA THR A 245 11.82 -7.88 -2.82
C THR A 245 11.88 -8.93 -3.93
N VAL A 246 13.05 -9.52 -4.12
CA VAL A 246 13.25 -10.68 -5.00
C VAL A 246 13.10 -11.94 -4.17
N SER A 247 12.11 -12.76 -4.50
CA SER A 247 11.87 -14.07 -3.89
C SER A 247 12.38 -15.13 -4.84
N HIS A 248 13.31 -15.97 -4.41
CA HIS A 248 13.94 -16.97 -5.27
C HIS A 248 14.25 -18.28 -4.54
N VAL A 249 14.27 -19.37 -5.30
CA VAL A 249 14.63 -20.70 -4.81
C VAL A 249 16.14 -20.86 -4.82
N THR A 250 16.70 -21.21 -3.66
CA THR A 250 18.12 -21.61 -3.49
C THR A 250 18.19 -23.12 -3.21
N ASP A 251 19.40 -23.68 -3.16
CA ASP A 251 19.62 -25.11 -2.87
C ASP A 251 19.05 -25.57 -1.51
N THR A 252 18.85 -24.64 -0.57
CA THR A 252 18.47 -24.96 0.81
C THR A 252 17.08 -24.46 1.19
N GLN A 253 16.63 -23.34 0.60
CA GLN A 253 15.40 -22.67 0.99
C GLN A 253 14.93 -21.65 -0.06
N ILE A 254 13.70 -21.15 0.11
CA ILE A 254 13.23 -19.96 -0.59
C ILE A 254 13.75 -18.74 0.17
N LYS A 255 14.52 -17.89 -0.52
CA LYS A 255 15.10 -16.67 0.05
C LYS A 255 14.37 -15.45 -0.47
N HIS A 256 14.09 -14.50 0.43
CA HIS A 256 13.51 -13.21 0.08
C HIS A 256 14.53 -12.12 0.36
N THR A 257 15.02 -11.47 -0.70
CA THR A 257 16.09 -10.48 -0.59
C THR A 257 15.54 -9.11 -0.97
N LYS A 258 15.66 -8.14 -0.06
CA LYS A 258 15.24 -6.76 -0.30
C LYS A 258 16.22 -6.07 -1.25
N VAL A 259 15.65 -5.24 -2.12
CA VAL A 259 16.39 -4.36 -3.03
C VAL A 259 16.44 -2.99 -2.39
N PHE A 260 17.62 -2.53 -2.02
CA PHE A 260 17.85 -1.25 -1.35
C PHE A 260 18.23 -0.17 -2.34
N PHE A 261 17.72 1.04 -2.13
CA PHE A 261 18.10 2.24 -2.86
C PHE A 261 18.87 3.19 -1.94
N ASP A 262 20.09 3.54 -2.32
CA ASP A 262 20.88 4.56 -1.64
C ASP A 262 20.68 5.93 -2.31
N PRO A 263 20.06 6.91 -1.63
CA PRO A 263 19.86 8.25 -2.17
C PRO A 263 21.15 9.03 -2.42
N ALA A 264 22.22 8.75 -1.66
CA ALA A 264 23.47 9.49 -1.78
C ALA A 264 24.20 9.11 -3.08
N SER A 265 24.35 7.81 -3.34
CA SER A 265 24.96 7.32 -4.56
C SER A 265 24.00 7.21 -5.75
N GLN A 266 22.69 7.22 -5.51
CA GLN A 266 21.63 6.93 -6.49
C GLN A 266 21.79 5.54 -7.13
N LYS A 267 22.12 4.55 -6.30
CA LYS A 267 22.36 3.17 -6.73
C LYS A 267 21.45 2.19 -6.02
N TYR A 268 21.16 1.09 -6.70
CA TYR A 268 20.43 -0.04 -6.13
C TYR A 268 21.41 -1.11 -5.67
N SER A 269 21.06 -1.80 -4.59
CA SER A 269 21.79 -2.95 -4.10
C SER A 269 20.85 -4.06 -3.67
N MET A 270 21.31 -5.30 -3.80
CA MET A 270 20.64 -6.48 -3.29
C MET A 270 21.72 -7.30 -2.59
N GLY A 271 21.60 -7.47 -1.27
CA GLY A 271 22.66 -8.10 -0.46
C GLY A 271 24.03 -7.43 -0.67
N ASN A 272 24.99 -8.19 -1.20
CA ASN A 272 26.35 -7.71 -1.46
C ASN A 272 26.56 -7.23 -2.91
N PHE A 273 25.53 -7.30 -3.74
CA PHE A 273 25.57 -6.83 -5.13
C PHE A 273 25.07 -5.40 -5.21
N THR A 274 25.82 -4.52 -5.87
CA THR A 274 25.48 -3.10 -6.04
C THR A 274 25.57 -2.73 -7.52
N SER A 275 24.64 -1.91 -8.00
CA SER A 275 24.60 -1.49 -9.39
C SER A 275 25.88 -0.75 -9.80
N ALA A 276 26.41 -1.08 -10.98
CA ALA A 276 27.62 -0.47 -11.51
C ALA A 276 27.42 1.03 -11.80
N SER A 277 26.26 1.39 -12.33
CA SER A 277 25.85 2.76 -12.67
C SER A 277 24.55 3.17 -11.97
N LYS A 278 24.21 4.45 -12.12
CA LYS A 278 22.89 4.98 -11.75
C LYS A 278 21.90 4.48 -12.81
N LEU A 279 21.10 3.48 -12.43
CA LEU A 279 20.09 2.89 -13.30
C LEU A 279 18.72 3.11 -12.68
N ALA A 280 17.70 3.17 -13.53
CA ALA A 280 16.33 3.01 -13.07
C ALA A 280 16.12 1.58 -12.54
N VAL A 281 15.15 1.42 -11.64
CA VAL A 281 15.01 0.18 -10.85
C VAL A 281 14.71 -1.03 -11.71
N GLU A 282 13.91 -0.87 -12.76
CA GLU A 282 13.57 -1.91 -13.71
C GLU A 282 14.83 -2.47 -14.39
N PHE A 283 15.79 -1.61 -14.75
CA PHE A 283 17.01 -2.03 -15.42
C PHE A 283 17.95 -2.73 -14.46
N PHE A 284 18.02 -2.28 -13.20
CA PHE A 284 18.76 -2.99 -12.17
C PHE A 284 18.21 -4.42 -11.99
N LEU A 285 16.89 -4.54 -11.85
CA LEU A 285 16.20 -5.81 -11.65
C LEU A 285 16.29 -6.76 -12.85
N SER A 286 16.51 -6.21 -14.05
CA SER A 286 16.68 -6.96 -15.29
C SER A 286 18.14 -7.13 -15.73
N THR A 287 19.14 -6.79 -14.90
CA THR A 287 20.56 -6.93 -15.28
C THR A 287 21.00 -8.40 -15.35
N ALA A 288 21.84 -8.74 -16.34
CA ALA A 288 22.42 -10.09 -16.45
C ALA A 288 23.33 -10.40 -15.25
N GLU A 289 24.09 -9.42 -14.79
CA GLU A 289 25.05 -9.54 -13.69
C GLU A 289 24.35 -9.84 -12.36
N LEU A 290 23.22 -9.19 -12.07
CA LEU A 290 22.42 -9.49 -10.88
C LEU A 290 21.92 -10.94 -10.93
N ARG A 291 21.47 -11.38 -12.10
CA ARG A 291 20.93 -12.73 -12.30
C ARG A 291 22.00 -13.80 -12.15
N GLU A 292 23.17 -13.61 -12.76
CA GLU A 292 24.31 -14.51 -12.60
C GLU A 292 24.77 -14.57 -11.13
N PHE A 293 24.89 -13.42 -10.47
CA PHE A 293 25.32 -13.36 -9.07
C PHE A 293 24.38 -14.12 -8.12
N TYR A 294 23.07 -14.06 -8.38
CA TYR A 294 22.04 -14.71 -7.56
C TYR A 294 21.53 -16.04 -8.11
N ASN A 295 22.11 -16.53 -9.22
CA ASN A 295 21.68 -17.74 -9.91
C ASN A 295 20.18 -17.73 -10.28
N LEU A 296 19.66 -16.57 -10.73
CA LEU A 296 18.27 -16.38 -11.13
C LEU A 296 18.07 -16.87 -12.58
N LYS A 297 17.42 -18.01 -12.75
CA LYS A 297 17.34 -18.73 -14.04
C LYS A 297 15.96 -18.69 -14.67
N TYR A 298 14.91 -18.88 -13.87
CA TYR A 298 13.57 -19.11 -14.37
C TYR A 298 12.57 -18.13 -13.75
N SER A 299 11.61 -17.64 -14.52
CA SER A 299 10.39 -17.05 -13.97
C SER A 299 9.53 -18.12 -13.27
N THR A 300 8.58 -17.66 -12.46
CA THR A 300 7.50 -18.53 -11.97
C THR A 300 6.48 -18.80 -13.07
N HIS A 301 5.61 -19.81 -12.89
CA HIS A 301 4.72 -20.32 -13.96
C HIS A 301 3.65 -19.31 -14.44
N SER A 302 3.13 -19.51 -15.66
CA SER A 302 2.11 -18.72 -16.35
C SER A 302 0.75 -18.66 -15.64
N ASP A 303 0.39 -19.68 -14.86
CA ASP A 303 -0.86 -19.67 -14.05
C ASP A 303 -0.82 -18.69 -12.87
N SER A 304 0.35 -18.12 -12.58
CA SER A 304 0.51 -17.09 -11.57
C SER A 304 -0.04 -15.78 -12.13
N VAL A 305 -1.18 -15.31 -11.63
CA VAL A 305 -1.73 -13.99 -12.00
C VAL A 305 -0.90 -12.87 -11.35
N PRO A 306 -0.34 -11.92 -12.12
CA PRO A 306 0.41 -10.75 -11.60
C PRO A 306 -0.36 -9.83 -10.64
#